data_AF-A0A0C4EY95-F1
#
_entry.id   AF-A0A0C4EY95-F1
#
_cell.length_a   1.000
_cell.length_b   1.000
_cell.length_c   1.000
_cell.angle_alpha   90.00
_cell.angle_beta   90.00
_cell.angle_gamma   90.00
#
_symmetry.space_group_name_H-M   'P 1'
#
loop_
_entity.id
_entity.type
_entity.pdbx_description
1 polymer ?
#
loop_
_entity_poly.entity_id
_entity_poly.type
_entity_poly.pdbx_seq_one_letter_code
_entity_poly.pdbx_strand_id
1 'polypeptide(L)'
;MNSLYSLALRQTSSIQAELTELENSITSATTRNNTAGLHGQIAASLSSLQRTLDDYQAMSKAEVVESKRAKAVSRIEKFKDDFMALKKQFDQIKNLERTLKEQSQRHELFQSSSTSYRTNAATHSSPTTAESPYQTGYHRTNAAINSRAGGGGGAGYRTNSALDENNFLQQTNNTLDIYIAQGQAILGNLGDQRDMLKGTQKKLRSAANVLGLSRETIQFIERRSRADFILFGIGATFTLVSFYFILKLFG
;
A
#
# COMPACT_ATOMS: atom_id res chain seq x y z
N MET A 1 3.93 -16.24 -19.07
CA MET A 1 2.51 -16.31 -18.61
C MET A 1 2.33 -17.18 -17.38
N ASN A 2 2.68 -18.47 -17.42
CA ASN A 2 2.44 -19.37 -16.28
C ASN A 2 3.23 -19.02 -15.01
N SER A 3 4.45 -18.50 -15.14
CA SER A 3 5.26 -18.05 -13.99
C SER A 3 4.66 -16.86 -13.24
N LEU A 4 4.07 -15.90 -13.96
CA LEU A 4 3.37 -14.76 -13.33
C LEU A 4 2.10 -15.21 -12.64
N TYR A 5 1.38 -16.19 -13.21
CA TYR A 5 0.23 -16.78 -12.56
C TYR A 5 0.60 -17.47 -11.23
N SER A 6 1.66 -18.30 -11.22
CA SER A 6 2.10 -18.98 -10.00
C SER A 6 2.67 -18.01 -8.97
N LEU A 7 3.35 -16.95 -9.41
CA LEU A 7 3.83 -15.88 -8.54
C LEU A 7 2.67 -15.11 -7.90
N ALA A 8 1.70 -14.66 -8.70
CA ALA A 8 0.52 -13.95 -8.21
C ALA A 8 -0.27 -14.82 -7.22
N LEU A 9 -0.46 -16.10 -7.53
CA LEU A 9 -1.13 -17.05 -6.64
C LEU A 9 -0.42 -17.16 -5.28
N ARG A 10 0.91 -17.31 -5.29
CA ARG A 10 1.69 -17.39 -4.05
C ARG A 10 1.64 -16.09 -3.26
N GLN A 11 1.68 -14.94 -3.94
CA GLN A 11 1.56 -13.62 -3.31
C GLN A 11 0.18 -13.47 -2.65
N THR A 12 -0.91 -13.82 -3.33
CA THR A 12 -2.27 -13.79 -2.78
C THR A 12 -2.39 -14.67 -1.53
N SER A 13 -1.90 -15.91 -1.58
CA SER A 13 -1.93 -16.81 -0.41
C SER A 13 -1.08 -16.30 0.76
N SER A 14 0.08 -15.69 0.47
CA SER A 14 0.93 -15.07 1.49
C SER A 14 0.23 -13.89 2.16
N ILE A 15 -0.40 -12.99 1.39
CA ILE A 15 -1.13 -11.83 1.92
C ILE A 15 -2.31 -12.29 2.78
N GLN A 16 -3.02 -13.35 2.38
CA GLN A 16 -4.08 -13.94 3.18
C GLN A 16 -3.56 -14.44 4.54
N ALA A 17 -2.45 -15.18 4.54
CA ALA A 17 -1.83 -15.64 5.78
C ALA A 17 -1.39 -14.46 6.67
N GLU A 18 -0.72 -13.45 6.09
CA GLU A 18 -0.30 -12.24 6.81
C GLU A 18 -1.50 -11.46 7.38
N LEU A 19 -2.62 -11.35 6.64
CA LEU A 19 -3.86 -10.72 7.12
C LEU A 19 -4.47 -11.48 8.30
N THR A 20 -4.52 -12.82 8.23
CA THR A 20 -5.03 -13.64 9.34
C THR A 20 -4.15 -13.54 10.58
N GLU A 21 -2.82 -13.50 10.41
CA GLU A 21 -1.88 -13.28 11.51
C GLU A 21 -2.08 -11.89 12.13
N LEU A 22 -2.28 -10.87 11.29
CA LEU A 22 -2.52 -9.51 11.75
C LEU A 22 -3.86 -9.39 12.51
N GLU A 23 -4.93 -10.02 12.01
CA GLU A 23 -6.22 -10.09 12.70
C GLU A 23 -6.11 -10.80 14.06
N ASN A 24 -5.41 -11.93 14.12
CA ASN A 24 -5.15 -12.65 15.36
C ASN A 24 -4.32 -11.82 16.35
N SER A 25 -3.33 -11.07 15.86
CA SER A 25 -2.47 -10.21 16.69
C SER A 25 -3.20 -9.01 17.30
N ILE A 26 -4.23 -8.50 16.61
CA ILE A 26 -5.07 -7.39 17.11
C ILE A 26 -6.10 -7.89 18.12
N THR A 27 -6.71 -9.05 17.85
CA THR A 27 -7.69 -9.66 18.75
C THR A 27 -7.03 -10.17 20.03
N SER A 28 -5.79 -10.64 19.95
CA SER A 28 -5.01 -11.11 21.10
C SER A 28 -4.35 -9.94 21.82
N ALA A 29 -4.95 -9.48 22.92
CA ALA A 29 -4.49 -8.33 23.71
C ALA A 29 -3.02 -8.38 24.19
N THR A 30 -2.37 -9.54 24.12
CA THR A 30 -1.03 -9.82 24.64
C THR A 30 0.11 -9.47 23.68
N THR A 31 -0.14 -9.32 22.36
CA THR A 31 0.92 -9.24 21.34
C THR A 31 0.83 -7.97 20.46
N ARG A 32 0.53 -6.81 21.07
CA ARG A 32 0.44 -5.52 20.34
C ARG A 32 1.76 -4.94 19.84
N ASN A 33 2.89 -5.59 20.14
CA ASN A 33 4.22 -4.99 19.94
C ASN A 33 4.73 -5.13 18.49
N ASN A 34 4.14 -6.03 17.67
CA ASN A 34 4.60 -6.31 16.30
C ASN A 34 3.57 -5.96 15.20
N THR A 35 2.41 -5.38 15.53
CA THR A 35 1.36 -5.08 14.53
C THR A 35 1.85 -4.09 13.47
N ALA A 36 2.63 -3.07 13.87
CA ALA A 36 3.16 -2.05 12.97
C ALA A 36 4.10 -2.61 11.88
N GLY A 37 4.91 -3.63 12.22
CA GLY A 37 5.79 -4.30 11.26
C GLY A 37 5.01 -5.11 10.23
N LEU A 38 4.00 -5.86 10.70
CA LEU A 38 3.10 -6.62 9.83
C LEU A 38 2.31 -5.71 8.88
N HIS A 39 1.88 -4.52 9.33
CA HIS A 39 1.25 -3.53 8.43
C HIS A 39 2.19 -3.08 7.30
N GLY A 40 3.46 -2.83 7.60
CA GLY A 40 4.46 -2.46 6.59
C GLY A 40 4.75 -3.59 5.61
N GLN A 41 4.83 -4.82 6.11
CA GLN A 41 5.02 -6.03 5.31
C GLN A 41 3.84 -6.26 4.36
N ILE A 42 2.60 -6.20 4.86
CA ILE A 42 1.38 -6.38 4.05
C ILE A 42 1.26 -5.28 2.99
N ALA A 43 1.58 -4.03 3.34
CA ALA A 43 1.56 -2.93 2.37
C ALA A 43 2.59 -3.14 1.23
N ALA A 44 3.77 -3.66 1.56
CA ALA A 44 4.79 -4.00 0.58
C ALA A 44 4.36 -5.21 -0.29
N SER A 45 3.79 -6.26 0.30
CA SER A 45 3.32 -7.44 -0.42
C SER A 45 2.12 -7.11 -1.34
N LEU A 46 1.21 -6.23 -0.91
CA LEU A 46 0.12 -5.68 -1.74
C LEU A 46 0.67 -4.90 -2.95
N SER A 47 1.64 -4.02 -2.73
CA SER A 47 2.27 -3.23 -3.79
C SER A 47 3.01 -4.13 -4.80
N SER A 48 3.64 -5.20 -4.30
CA SER A 48 4.31 -6.21 -5.13
C SER A 48 3.30 -7.01 -5.98
N LEU A 49 2.15 -7.40 -5.40
CA LEU A 49 1.07 -8.08 -6.13
C LEU A 49 0.46 -7.19 -7.23
N GLN A 50 0.21 -5.91 -6.93
CA GLN A 50 -0.27 -4.93 -7.92
C GLN A 50 0.67 -4.87 -9.13
N ARG A 51 1.99 -4.83 -8.87
CA ARG A 51 2.98 -4.83 -9.93
C ARG A 51 3.01 -6.13 -10.73
N THR A 52 2.95 -7.30 -10.08
CA THR A 52 2.85 -8.59 -10.77
C THR A 52 1.62 -8.63 -11.69
N LEU A 53 0.52 -8.03 -11.27
CA LEU A 53 -0.72 -7.95 -12.03
C LEU A 53 -0.60 -7.02 -13.25
N ASP A 54 0.06 -5.87 -13.10
CA ASP A 54 0.36 -4.95 -14.19
C ASP A 54 1.29 -5.61 -15.24
N ASP A 55 2.33 -6.32 -14.78
CA ASP A 55 3.23 -7.10 -15.65
C ASP A 55 2.46 -8.24 -16.36
N TYR A 56 1.53 -8.89 -15.67
CA TYR A 56 0.69 -9.94 -16.25
C TYR A 56 -0.28 -9.38 -17.30
N GLN A 57 -0.86 -8.19 -17.04
CA GLN A 57 -1.70 -7.48 -18.00
C GLN A 57 -0.90 -7.05 -19.23
N ALA A 58 0.30 -6.52 -19.07
CA ALA A 58 1.17 -6.14 -20.19
C ALA A 58 1.50 -7.34 -21.09
N MET A 59 1.88 -8.48 -20.50
CA MET A 59 2.16 -9.70 -21.27
C MET A 59 0.90 -10.29 -21.92
N SER A 60 -0.26 -10.20 -21.26
CA SER A 60 -1.53 -10.66 -21.85
C SER A 60 -1.93 -9.88 -23.11
N LYS A 61 -1.61 -8.58 -23.16
CA LYS A 61 -1.83 -7.73 -24.34
C LYS A 61 -0.85 -8.04 -25.48
N ALA A 62 0.37 -8.49 -25.15
CA ALA A 62 1.40 -8.84 -26.10
C ALA A 62 1.26 -10.27 -26.68
N GLU A 63 0.40 -11.11 -26.09
CA GLU A 63 0.18 -12.48 -26.55
C GLU A 63 -0.62 -12.51 -27.85
N VAL A 64 -0.04 -13.13 -28.88
CA VAL A 64 -0.63 -13.24 -30.23
C VAL A 64 -1.71 -14.32 -30.28
N VAL A 65 -1.65 -15.33 -29.40
CA VAL A 65 -2.61 -16.45 -29.37
C VAL A 65 -3.87 -16.06 -28.59
N GLU A 66 -4.98 -15.88 -29.31
CA GLU A 66 -6.27 -15.41 -28.76
C GLU A 66 -6.82 -16.28 -27.62
N SER A 67 -6.73 -17.61 -27.74
CA SER A 67 -7.20 -18.54 -26.70
C SER A 67 -6.39 -18.46 -25.40
N LYS A 68 -5.07 -18.20 -25.49
CA LYS A 68 -4.20 -18.00 -24.33
C LYS A 68 -4.41 -16.61 -23.71
N ARG A 69 -4.62 -15.60 -24.55
CA ARG A 69 -4.96 -14.24 -24.13
C ARG A 69 -6.28 -14.21 -23.36
N ALA A 70 -7.34 -14.83 -23.86
CA ALA A 70 -8.63 -14.89 -23.18
C ALA A 70 -8.52 -15.54 -21.78
N LYS A 71 -7.80 -16.67 -21.67
CA LYS A 71 -7.51 -17.31 -20.38
C LYS A 71 -6.70 -16.42 -19.44
N ALA A 72 -5.72 -15.69 -19.96
CA ALA A 72 -4.92 -14.77 -19.16
C ALA A 72 -5.75 -13.59 -18.65
N VAL A 73 -6.61 -13.00 -19.48
CA VAL A 73 -7.50 -11.89 -19.10
C VAL A 73 -8.47 -12.31 -17.99
N SER A 74 -9.13 -13.47 -18.12
CA SER A 74 -10.02 -14.00 -17.08
C SER A 74 -9.28 -14.24 -15.75
N ARG A 75 -8.04 -14.75 -15.80
CA ARG A 75 -7.20 -14.92 -14.59
C ARG A 75 -6.81 -13.59 -13.96
N ILE A 76 -6.45 -12.59 -14.78
CA ILE A 76 -6.11 -11.24 -14.33
C ILE A 76 -7.31 -10.59 -13.65
N GLU A 77 -8.50 -10.72 -14.22
CA GLU A 77 -9.74 -10.20 -13.65
C GLU A 77 -10.01 -10.80 -12.28
N LYS A 78 -9.92 -12.13 -12.14
CA LYS A 78 -10.01 -12.80 -10.84
C LYS A 78 -8.99 -12.25 -9.83
N PHE A 79 -7.73 -12.10 -10.23
CA PHE A 79 -6.71 -11.54 -9.34
C PHE A 79 -6.94 -10.07 -8.98
N LYS A 80 -7.61 -9.28 -9.83
CA LYS A 80 -8.02 -7.90 -9.52
C LYS A 80 -9.10 -7.90 -8.44
N ASP A 81 -10.09 -8.78 -8.57
CA ASP A 81 -11.14 -8.92 -7.56
C ASP A 81 -10.56 -9.38 -6.22
N ASP A 82 -9.69 -10.40 -6.24
CA ASP A 82 -8.98 -10.88 -5.05
C ASP A 82 -8.14 -9.75 -4.42
N PHE A 83 -7.43 -8.97 -5.22
CA PHE A 83 -6.65 -7.81 -4.74
C PHE A 83 -7.53 -6.76 -4.07
N MET A 84 -8.69 -6.41 -4.67
CA MET A 84 -9.63 -5.46 -4.08
C MET A 84 -10.23 -5.98 -2.77
N ALA A 85 -10.53 -7.28 -2.69
CA ALA A 85 -11.02 -7.92 -1.48
C ALA A 85 -9.96 -7.89 -0.36
N LEU A 86 -8.71 -8.25 -0.66
CA LEU A 86 -7.60 -8.21 0.30
C LEU A 86 -7.33 -6.79 0.79
N LYS A 87 -7.37 -5.80 -0.10
CA LYS A 87 -7.21 -4.39 0.28
C LYS A 87 -8.34 -3.94 1.21
N LYS A 88 -9.59 -4.31 0.91
CA LYS A 88 -10.73 -4.00 1.77
C LYS A 88 -10.58 -4.63 3.17
N GLN A 89 -10.12 -5.88 3.26
CA GLN A 89 -9.86 -6.54 4.53
C GLN A 89 -8.77 -5.81 5.32
N PHE A 90 -7.67 -5.44 4.67
CA PHE A 90 -6.60 -4.67 5.30
C PHE A 90 -7.10 -3.33 5.87
N ASP A 91 -7.89 -2.59 5.10
CA ASP A 91 -8.47 -1.32 5.55
C ASP A 91 -9.46 -1.50 6.71
N GLN A 92 -10.28 -2.56 6.69
CA GLN A 92 -11.18 -2.92 7.78
C GLN A 92 -10.42 -3.20 9.07
N ILE A 93 -9.36 -4.01 8.99
CA ILE A 93 -8.57 -4.36 10.17
C ILE A 93 -7.84 -3.12 10.72
N LYS A 94 -7.34 -2.23 9.85
CA LYS A 94 -6.74 -0.96 10.27
C LYS A 94 -7.73 -0.06 11.02
N ASN A 95 -8.98 0.00 10.57
CA ASN A 95 -10.04 0.75 11.25
C ASN A 95 -10.40 0.12 12.61
N LEU A 96 -10.42 -1.21 12.68
CA LEU A 96 -10.64 -1.95 13.93
C LEU A 96 -9.53 -1.65 14.94
N GLU A 97 -8.25 -1.73 14.52
CA GLU A 97 -7.11 -1.42 15.37
C GLU A 97 -7.16 0.02 15.89
N ARG A 98 -7.50 0.98 15.02
CA ARG A 98 -7.69 2.39 15.39
C ARG A 98 -8.77 2.54 16.47
N THR A 99 -9.92 1.88 16.28
CA THR A 99 -11.04 1.94 17.23
C THR A 99 -10.65 1.33 18.58
N LEU A 100 -9.93 0.22 18.59
CA LEU A 100 -9.42 -0.41 19.82
C LEU A 100 -8.39 0.49 20.55
N LYS A 101 -7.50 1.15 19.81
CA LYS A 101 -6.57 2.14 20.38
C LYS A 101 -7.29 3.34 20.97
N GLU A 102 -8.30 3.87 20.29
CA GLU A 102 -9.13 4.99 20.77
C GLU A 102 -9.93 4.60 22.03
N GLN A 103 -10.53 3.41 22.05
CA GLN A 103 -11.16 2.87 23.26
C GLN A 103 -10.15 2.69 24.39
N SER A 104 -8.91 2.32 24.04
CA SER A 104 -7.86 2.13 25.04
C SER A 104 -7.46 3.45 25.69
N GLN A 105 -7.19 4.46 24.88
CA GLN A 105 -6.89 5.81 25.37
C GLN A 105 -8.05 6.41 26.17
N ARG A 106 -9.30 6.14 25.77
CA ARG A 106 -10.48 6.55 26.54
C ARG A 106 -10.51 5.87 27.92
N HIS A 107 -10.22 4.57 28.03
CA HIS A 107 -10.23 3.91 29.34
C HIS A 107 -9.12 4.43 30.26
N GLU A 108 -7.97 4.83 29.71
CA GLU A 108 -6.87 5.45 30.47
C GLU A 108 -7.27 6.84 30.97
N LEU A 109 -7.96 7.63 30.14
CA LEU A 109 -8.48 8.95 30.51
C LEU A 109 -9.56 8.86 31.60
N PHE A 110 -10.47 7.88 31.54
CA PHE A 110 -11.49 7.69 32.57
C PHE A 110 -10.89 7.20 33.89
N GLN A 111 -9.89 6.32 33.86
CA GLN A 111 -9.17 5.90 35.07
C GLN A 111 -8.36 7.05 35.68
N SER A 112 -7.68 7.85 34.86
CA SER A 112 -6.96 9.04 35.30
C SER A 112 -7.88 10.09 35.95
N SER A 113 -9.08 10.29 35.40
CA SER A 113 -10.06 11.23 35.98
C SER A 113 -10.63 10.78 37.33
N SER A 114 -10.57 9.47 37.64
CA SER A 114 -11.15 8.92 38.86
C SER A 114 -10.30 9.06 40.13
N THR A 115 -9.05 9.52 40.00
CA THR A 115 -8.15 9.77 41.14
C THR A 115 -8.24 11.21 41.66
N SER A 116 -9.09 12.07 41.07
CA SER A 116 -9.15 13.51 41.43
C SER A 116 -10.46 13.99 42.04
N TYR A 117 -11.31 13.10 42.56
CA TYR A 117 -12.36 13.48 43.53
C TYR A 117 -11.83 13.31 44.96
N ARG A 118 -10.79 14.07 45.31
CA ARG A 118 -10.61 14.44 46.71
C ARG A 118 -11.64 15.52 47.01
N THR A 119 -12.68 15.10 47.71
CA THR A 119 -13.73 15.94 48.30
C THR A 119 -13.10 17.07 49.11
N ASN A 120 -13.03 18.27 48.55
CA ASN A 120 -12.84 19.47 49.34
C ASN A 120 -14.10 20.32 49.23
N ALA A 121 -15.17 19.83 49.86
CA ALA A 121 -16.34 20.62 50.18
C ALA A 121 -15.98 21.57 51.33
N ALA A 122 -15.25 22.63 51.01
CA ALA A 122 -15.13 23.80 51.85
C ALA A 122 -15.75 24.98 51.09
N THR A 123 -17.03 25.18 51.38
CA THR A 123 -17.72 26.47 51.43
C THR A 123 -16.86 27.70 51.07
N HIS A 124 -17.05 28.22 49.84
CA HIS A 124 -17.10 29.66 49.65
C HIS A 124 -17.88 30.04 48.40
N SER A 125 -19.06 30.60 48.66
CA SER A 125 -19.82 31.46 47.78
C SER A 125 -19.02 32.71 47.43
N SER A 126 -18.89 33.05 46.15
CA SER A 126 -19.19 34.40 45.62
C SER A 126 -18.96 34.51 44.10
N PRO A 127 -19.63 35.46 43.43
CA PRO A 127 -20.10 35.29 42.07
C PRO A 127 -19.45 36.24 41.04
N THR A 128 -19.78 35.97 39.78
CA THR A 128 -19.69 36.87 38.61
C THR A 128 -18.32 37.02 37.96
N THR A 129 -18.20 36.51 36.73
CA THR A 129 -17.94 37.30 35.51
C THR A 129 -18.21 36.42 34.30
N ALA A 130 -18.94 36.98 33.33
CA ALA A 130 -19.53 36.31 32.18
C ALA A 130 -18.51 35.63 31.26
N GLU A 131 -18.81 34.39 30.87
CA GLU A 131 -18.10 33.66 29.80
C GLU A 131 -18.60 34.11 28.42
N SER A 132 -17.67 34.45 27.53
CA SER A 132 -17.92 34.76 26.12
C SER A 132 -17.76 33.50 25.25
N PRO A 133 -18.59 33.23 24.23
CA PRO A 133 -18.76 31.90 23.62
C PRO A 133 -17.82 31.57 22.45
N TYR A 134 -16.76 32.34 22.19
CA TYR A 134 -15.89 32.13 21.03
C TYR A 134 -14.42 32.07 21.44
N GLN A 135 -13.92 30.89 21.83
CA GLN A 135 -12.50 30.60 21.66
C GLN A 135 -12.25 29.15 21.29
N THR A 136 -11.94 28.97 20.01
CA THR A 136 -11.52 27.72 19.38
C THR A 136 -10.01 27.58 19.45
N GLY A 137 -9.56 26.40 19.88
CA GLY A 137 -8.47 25.66 19.23
C GLY A 137 -7.04 26.19 19.37
N TYR A 138 -6.46 26.10 20.56
CA TYR A 138 -5.09 25.58 20.75
C TYR A 138 -5.02 24.97 22.16
N HIS A 139 -4.53 23.74 22.27
CA HIS A 139 -4.27 23.08 23.55
C HIS A 139 -3.21 23.88 24.33
N ARG A 140 -3.66 24.89 25.07
CA ARG A 140 -2.85 25.59 26.08
C ARG A 140 -2.77 24.68 27.29
N THR A 141 -1.54 24.30 27.59
CA THR A 141 -1.07 23.74 28.86
C THR A 141 -1.38 24.71 30.00
N ASN A 142 -2.60 24.67 30.52
CA ASN A 142 -3.09 25.58 31.54
C ASN A 142 -3.19 24.93 32.94
N ALA A 143 -2.18 24.14 33.32
CA ALA A 143 -2.06 23.63 34.70
C ALA A 143 -1.05 24.40 35.57
N ALA A 144 -0.43 25.49 35.08
CA ALA A 144 0.66 26.17 35.80
C ALA A 144 0.37 27.60 36.31
N ILE A 145 -0.80 28.20 36.06
CA ILE A 145 -1.00 29.66 36.31
C ILE A 145 -1.78 29.99 37.60
N ASN A 146 -2.25 29.02 38.39
CA ASN A 146 -3.02 29.33 39.61
C ASN A 146 -2.26 29.21 40.94
N SER A 147 -0.92 29.19 40.95
CA SER A 147 -0.13 29.07 42.20
C SER A 147 0.34 30.39 42.80
N ARG A 148 -0.25 31.53 42.41
CA ARG A 148 0.20 32.85 42.88
C ARG A 148 -0.92 33.72 43.45
N ALA A 149 -1.78 33.12 44.28
CA ALA A 149 -2.54 33.86 45.30
C ALA A 149 -3.13 32.88 46.31
N GLY A 150 -2.70 32.95 47.58
CA GLY A 150 -3.45 32.37 48.70
C GLY A 150 -2.82 31.14 49.36
N GLY A 151 -1.96 31.41 50.35
CA GLY A 151 -1.94 30.75 51.66
C GLY A 151 -1.95 29.21 51.77
N GLY A 152 -0.82 28.67 52.20
CA GLY A 152 -0.77 27.57 53.18
C GLY A 152 -1.20 26.18 52.69
N GLY A 153 -0.28 25.43 52.08
CA GLY A 153 -0.52 24.01 51.81
C GLY A 153 0.55 23.31 50.97
N GLY A 154 1.60 22.81 51.62
CA GLY A 154 2.24 21.51 51.33
C GLY A 154 3.11 21.38 50.07
N ALA A 155 4.40 21.12 50.29
CA ALA A 155 5.39 20.66 49.29
C ALA A 155 4.93 19.45 48.41
N GLY A 156 3.88 18.73 48.79
CA GLY A 156 3.35 17.55 48.09
C GLY A 156 2.72 17.81 46.71
N TYR A 157 2.17 19.00 46.46
CA TYR A 157 1.52 19.30 45.16
C TYR A 157 2.53 19.56 44.03
N ARG A 158 3.69 20.16 44.36
CA ARG A 158 4.77 20.40 43.40
C ARG A 158 5.49 19.11 43.02
N THR A 159 5.69 18.21 43.97
CA THR A 159 6.31 16.91 43.74
C THR A 159 5.44 15.98 42.90
N ASN A 160 4.13 15.94 43.12
CA ASN A 160 3.24 15.11 42.30
C ASN A 160 3.19 15.57 40.84
N SER A 161 3.09 16.88 40.61
CA SER A 161 3.11 17.42 39.25
C SER A 161 4.43 17.15 38.53
N ALA A 162 5.56 17.15 39.25
CA ALA A 162 6.87 16.82 38.67
C ALA A 162 7.03 15.32 38.36
N LEU A 163 6.41 14.44 39.14
CA LEU A 163 6.41 12.99 38.88
C LEU A 163 5.55 12.64 37.67
N ASP A 164 4.37 13.25 37.55
CA ASP A 164 3.50 13.08 36.39
C ASP A 164 4.15 13.61 35.10
N GLU A 165 4.84 14.77 35.19
CA GLU A 165 5.59 15.35 34.08
C GLU A 165 6.78 14.46 33.68
N ASN A 166 7.49 13.87 34.65
CA ASN A 166 8.57 12.93 34.36
C ASN A 166 8.06 11.66 33.67
N ASN A 167 6.93 11.11 34.13
CA ASN A 167 6.32 9.92 33.56
C ASN A 167 5.82 10.19 32.12
N PHE A 168 5.18 11.35 31.90
CA PHE A 168 4.77 11.80 30.56
C PHE A 168 5.97 11.97 29.62
N LEU A 169 7.07 12.56 30.09
CA LEU A 169 8.28 12.75 29.31
C LEU A 169 8.94 11.41 28.94
N GLN A 170 8.97 10.44 29.86
CA GLN A 170 9.51 9.10 29.61
C GLN A 170 8.65 8.33 28.59
N GLN A 171 7.33 8.37 28.75
CA GLN A 171 6.41 7.69 27.82
C GLN A 171 6.43 8.34 26.43
N THR A 172 6.58 9.67 26.38
CA THR A 172 6.75 10.41 25.12
C THR A 172 8.06 10.05 24.45
N ASN A 173 9.18 9.96 25.18
CA ASN A 173 10.47 9.56 24.63
C ASN A 173 10.38 8.18 23.96
N ASN A 174 9.87 7.18 24.68
CA ASN A 174 9.76 5.81 24.16
C ASN A 174 8.83 5.73 22.94
N THR A 175 7.74 6.48 22.95
CA THR A 175 6.81 6.56 21.81
C THR A 175 7.45 7.26 20.59
N LEU A 176 8.22 8.33 20.81
CA LEU A 176 8.96 9.03 19.76
C LEU A 176 10.03 8.12 19.14
N ASP A 177 10.74 7.35 19.95
CA ASP A 177 11.76 6.41 19.46
C ASP A 177 11.16 5.33 18.56
N ILE A 178 9.99 4.79 18.94
CA ILE A 178 9.23 3.85 18.11
C ILE A 178 8.83 4.50 16.77
N TYR A 179 8.33 5.74 16.79
CA TYR A 179 7.97 6.46 15.56
C TYR A 179 9.17 6.82 14.70
N ILE A 180 10.32 7.13 15.29
CA ILE A 180 11.56 7.40 14.56
C ILE A 180 12.06 6.11 13.90
N ALA A 181 12.09 4.99 14.63
CA ALA A 181 12.47 3.68 14.09
C ALA A 181 11.51 3.25 12.95
N GLN A 182 10.21 3.50 13.12
CA GLN A 182 9.21 3.27 12.09
C GLN A 182 9.41 4.17 10.88
N GLY A 183 9.70 5.46 11.10
CA GLY A 183 9.99 6.42 10.04
C GLY A 183 11.23 6.03 9.24
N GLN A 184 12.30 5.59 9.92
CA GLN A 184 13.51 5.09 9.28
C GLN A 184 13.25 3.82 8.46
N ALA A 185 12.46 2.87 8.98
CA ALA A 185 12.10 1.66 8.25
C ALA A 185 11.23 1.95 7.01
N ILE A 186 10.25 2.86 7.12
CA ILE A 186 9.41 3.28 6.00
C ILE A 186 10.23 4.03 4.95
N LEU A 187 11.09 4.96 5.35
CA LEU A 187 11.96 5.70 4.44
C LEU A 187 12.98 4.80 3.75
N GLY A 188 13.51 3.80 4.46
CA GLY A 188 14.35 2.74 3.87
C GLY A 188 13.59 1.96 2.80
N ASN A 189 12.38 1.50 3.11
CA ASN A 189 11.54 0.77 2.18
C ASN A 189 11.14 1.63 0.95
N LEU A 190 10.87 2.92 1.13
CA LEU A 190 10.63 3.86 0.03
C LEU A 190 11.88 4.08 -0.84
N GLY A 191 13.07 4.13 -0.22
CA GLY A 191 14.35 4.19 -0.91
C GLY A 191 14.59 2.96 -1.78
N ASP A 192 14.37 1.77 -1.22
CA ASP A 192 14.47 0.49 -1.91
C ASP A 192 13.44 0.37 -3.04
N GLN A 193 12.20 0.82 -2.80
CA GLN A 193 11.16 0.90 -3.83
C GLN A 193 11.54 1.86 -4.96
N ARG A 194 12.17 3.01 -4.66
CA ARG A 194 12.65 3.95 -5.67
C ARG A 194 13.72 3.31 -6.55
N ASP A 195 14.69 2.63 -5.96
CA ASP A 195 15.77 2.01 -6.72
C ASP A 195 15.27 0.78 -7.51
N MET A 196 14.26 0.07 -7.00
CA MET A 196 13.50 -0.93 -7.76
C MET A 196 12.74 -0.30 -8.94
N LEU A 197 12.05 0.83 -8.75
CA LEU A 197 11.34 1.56 -9.80
C LEU A 197 12.30 2.06 -10.88
N LYS A 198 13.48 2.55 -10.53
CA LYS A 198 14.53 2.89 -11.50
C LYS A 198 15.00 1.66 -12.29
N GLY A 199 15.23 0.52 -11.63
CA GLY A 199 15.56 -0.73 -12.30
C GLY A 199 14.48 -1.19 -13.27
N THR A 200 13.22 -0.95 -12.91
CA THR A 200 12.04 -1.25 -13.73
C THR A 200 11.94 -0.32 -14.92
N GLN A 201 12.07 0.98 -14.71
CA GLN A 201 12.12 1.97 -15.77
C GLN A 201 13.24 1.65 -16.76
N LYS A 202 14.42 1.23 -16.28
CA LYS A 202 15.54 0.81 -17.13
C LYS A 202 15.18 -0.42 -17.95
N LYS A 203 14.55 -1.44 -17.33
CA LYS A 203 14.07 -2.66 -18.01
C LYS A 203 12.94 -2.38 -19.00
N LEU A 204 12.03 -1.47 -18.68
CA LEU A 204 10.89 -1.08 -19.51
C LEU A 204 11.36 -0.22 -20.67
N ARG A 205 12.32 0.69 -20.45
CA ARG A 205 12.98 1.44 -21.53
C ARG A 205 13.77 0.50 -22.45
N SER A 206 14.47 -0.51 -21.92
CA SER A 206 15.12 -1.52 -22.76
C SER A 206 14.12 -2.39 -23.50
N ALA A 207 13.00 -2.77 -22.86
CA ALA A 207 11.93 -3.53 -23.52
C ALA A 207 11.23 -2.71 -24.60
N ALA A 208 10.98 -1.42 -24.38
CA ALA A 208 10.47 -0.50 -25.39
C ALA A 208 11.44 -0.36 -26.57
N ASN A 209 12.75 -0.31 -26.31
CA ASN A 209 13.77 -0.28 -27.35
C ASN A 209 13.83 -1.60 -28.15
N VAL A 210 13.70 -2.74 -27.47
CA VAL A 210 13.63 -4.08 -28.10
C VAL A 210 12.32 -4.29 -28.86
N LEU A 211 11.20 -3.78 -28.36
CA LEU A 211 9.91 -3.80 -29.07
C LEU A 211 9.92 -2.88 -30.30
N GLY A 212 10.64 -1.76 -30.23
CA GLY A 212 10.92 -0.91 -31.39
C GLY A 212 11.69 -1.66 -32.48
N LEU A 213 12.77 -2.35 -32.11
CA LEU A 213 13.55 -3.20 -33.01
C LEU A 213 12.74 -4.41 -33.52
N SER A 214 11.87 -4.98 -32.68
CA SER A 214 10.96 -6.07 -33.04
C SER A 214 9.92 -5.61 -34.07
N ARG A 215 9.45 -4.37 -34.02
CA ARG A 215 8.52 -3.82 -35.02
C ARG A 215 9.17 -3.69 -36.39
N GLU A 216 10.43 -3.27 -36.45
CA GLU A 216 11.22 -3.31 -37.70
C GLU A 216 11.44 -4.74 -38.19
N THR A 217 11.73 -5.68 -37.29
CA THR A 217 11.89 -7.10 -37.64
C THR A 217 10.57 -7.72 -38.15
N ILE A 218 9.44 -7.36 -37.53
CA ILE A 218 8.09 -7.77 -37.96
C ILE A 218 7.77 -7.20 -39.35
N GLN A 219 8.06 -5.92 -39.59
CA GLN A 219 7.89 -5.31 -40.91
C GLN A 219 8.83 -5.92 -41.96
N PHE A 220 10.05 -6.31 -41.58
CA PHE A 220 10.98 -7.02 -42.46
C PHE A 220 10.43 -8.40 -42.87
N ILE A 221 9.80 -9.12 -41.93
CA ILE A 221 9.14 -10.41 -42.20
C ILE A 221 7.93 -10.24 -43.13
N GLU A 222 7.07 -9.25 -42.86
CA GLU A 222 5.89 -8.98 -43.70
C GLU A 222 6.29 -8.62 -45.14
N ARG A 223 7.36 -7.84 -45.30
CA ARG A 223 7.88 -7.45 -46.62
C ARG A 223 8.44 -8.64 -47.40
N ARG A 224 9.10 -9.59 -46.73
CA ARG A 224 9.55 -10.85 -47.35
C ARG A 224 8.37 -11.71 -47.79
N SER A 225 7.32 -11.81 -46.97
CA SER A 225 6.10 -12.56 -47.31
C SER A 225 5.37 -11.97 -48.52
N ARG A 226 5.27 -10.64 -48.64
CA ARG A 226 4.71 -10.00 -49.85
C ARG A 226 5.56 -10.23 -51.08
N ALA A 227 6.89 -10.16 -50.96
CA ALA A 227 7.79 -10.44 -52.07
C ALA A 227 7.64 -11.88 -52.56
N ASP A 228 7.44 -12.83 -51.65
CA ASP A 228 7.23 -14.26 -51.97
C ASP A 228 5.90 -14.49 -52.70
N PHE A 229 4.82 -13.80 -52.28
CA PHE A 229 3.53 -13.83 -52.98
C PHE A 229 3.63 -13.27 -54.42
N ILE A 230 4.39 -12.20 -54.61
CA ILE A 230 4.63 -11.62 -55.94
C ILE A 230 5.44 -12.59 -56.82
N LEU A 231 6.50 -13.21 -56.28
CA LEU A 231 7.29 -14.21 -57.00
C LEU A 231 6.44 -15.41 -57.42
N PHE A 232 5.55 -15.89 -56.54
CA PHE A 232 4.60 -16.95 -56.86
C PHE A 232 3.66 -16.55 -58.01
N GLY A 233 3.08 -15.34 -57.97
CA GLY A 233 2.21 -14.83 -59.02
C GLY A 233 2.90 -14.69 -60.38
N ILE A 234 4.15 -14.20 -60.40
CA ILE A 234 4.96 -14.10 -61.63
C ILE A 234 5.24 -15.49 -62.20
N GLY A 235 5.65 -16.45 -61.36
CA GLY A 235 5.91 -17.82 -61.78
C GLY A 235 4.67 -18.52 -62.36
N ALA A 236 3.51 -18.35 -61.71
CA ALA A 236 2.24 -18.89 -62.18
C ALA A 236 1.81 -18.29 -63.53
N THR A 237 2.01 -16.99 -63.71
CA THR A 237 1.70 -16.31 -64.98
C THR A 237 2.62 -16.79 -66.11
N PHE A 238 3.92 -16.91 -65.83
CA PHE A 238 4.90 -17.41 -66.80
C PHE A 238 4.56 -18.82 -67.28
N THR A 239 4.22 -19.71 -66.35
CA THR A 239 3.83 -21.10 -66.68
C THR A 239 2.56 -21.15 -67.53
N LEU A 240 1.54 -20.35 -67.20
CA LEU A 240 0.33 -20.23 -68.03
C LEU A 240 0.64 -19.74 -69.46
N VAL A 241 1.52 -18.74 -69.60
CA VAL A 241 1.95 -18.23 -70.91
C VAL A 241 2.69 -19.31 -71.71
N SER A 242 3.61 -20.05 -71.09
CA SER A 242 4.30 -21.17 -71.75
C SER A 242 3.32 -22.25 -72.23
N PHE A 243 2.32 -22.61 -71.42
CA PHE A 243 1.26 -23.55 -71.83
C PHE A 243 0.45 -23.02 -73.02
N TYR A 244 0.08 -21.74 -73.01
CA TYR A 244 -0.63 -21.11 -74.12
C TYR A 244 0.17 -21.17 -75.43
N PHE A 245 1.47 -20.86 -75.39
CA PHE A 245 2.32 -20.92 -76.57
C PHE A 245 2.51 -22.36 -77.08
N ILE A 246 2.62 -23.34 -76.20
CA ILE A 246 2.68 -24.76 -76.59
C ILE A 246 1.39 -25.18 -77.29
N LEU A 247 0.22 -24.86 -76.71
CA LEU A 247 -1.07 -25.18 -77.32
C LEU A 247 -1.28 -24.50 -78.67
N LYS A 248 -0.83 -23.25 -78.82
CA LYS A 248 -0.91 -22.51 -80.09
C LYS A 248 0.08 -23.02 -81.16
N LEU A 249 1.22 -23.59 -80.74
CA LEU A 249 2.22 -24.11 -81.67
C LEU A 249 1.88 -25.53 -82.14
N PHE A 250 1.25 -26.34 -81.27
CA PHE A 250 0.90 -27.74 -81.54
C PHE A 250 -0.57 -27.98 -81.91
N GLY A 251 -1.45 -26.98 -81.83
CA GLY A 251 -2.84 -27.01 -82.29
C GLY A 251 -3.10 -25.94 -83.33
#